data_AF-A0A0F9SMK0-F1
#
_entry.id   AF-A0A0F9SMK0-F1
#
_cell.length_a   1.000
_cell.length_b   1.000
_cell.length_c   1.000
_cell.angle_alpha   90.00
_cell.angle_beta   90.00
_cell.angle_gamma   90.00
#
_symmetry.space_group_name_H-M   'P 1'
#
loop_
_entity.id
_entity.type
_entity.pdbx_description
1 polymer ?
#
loop_
_entity_poly.entity_id
_entity_poly.type
_entity_poly.pdbx_seq_one_letter_code
_entity_poly.pdbx_strand_id
1 'polypeptide(L)'
;MPYFSERSLDRLGTCHNDLVVLFREFIKTMDCSIICGTRSEEAQEQAYRENRSQKHYPYSLHNGEPSMAVDIAPYPINFDNRERFLIFGATIMQIARQLYESGMMSHRLRWGGDFKDELKDKDVKASWDPGHFEILSLN
;
A
#
# COMPACT_ATOMS: atom_id res chain seq x y z
N MET A 1 -10.11 16.81 12.03
CA MET A 1 -10.41 15.38 11.78
C MET A 1 -9.57 14.92 10.61
N PRO A 2 -9.11 13.67 10.56
CA PRO A 2 -8.42 13.12 9.39
C PRO A 2 -9.26 13.28 8.11
N TYR A 3 -8.62 13.60 6.98
CA TYR A 3 -9.26 13.63 5.67
C TYR A 3 -8.21 13.51 4.56
N PHE A 4 -8.63 12.98 3.41
CA PHE A 4 -7.79 13.02 2.22
C PHE A 4 -7.91 14.36 1.51
N SER A 5 -6.77 14.94 1.16
CA SER A 5 -6.69 16.00 0.16
C SER A 5 -7.21 15.51 -1.20
N GLU A 6 -7.59 16.44 -2.09
CA GLU A 6 -7.96 16.13 -3.49
C GLU A 6 -6.91 15.27 -4.18
N ARG A 7 -5.63 15.63 -4.06
CA ARG A 7 -4.51 14.84 -4.62
C ARG A 7 -4.47 13.40 -4.08
N SER A 8 -4.77 13.19 -2.80
CA SER A 8 -4.81 11.84 -2.24
C SER A 8 -6.04 11.06 -2.73
N LEU A 9 -7.17 11.73 -2.92
CA LEU A 9 -8.37 11.13 -3.51
C LEU A 9 -8.14 10.73 -4.96
N ASP A 10 -7.50 11.58 -5.77
CA ASP A 10 -7.17 11.29 -7.16
C ASP A 10 -6.29 10.05 -7.27
N ARG A 11 -5.23 9.98 -6.45
CA ARG A 11 -4.33 8.82 -6.41
C ARG A 11 -5.05 7.56 -5.97
N LEU A 12 -5.85 7.64 -4.91
CA LEU A 12 -6.63 6.50 -4.42
C LEU A 12 -7.64 6.02 -5.47
N GLY A 13 -8.23 6.94 -6.23
CA GLY A 13 -9.17 6.63 -7.30
C GLY A 13 -8.59 5.80 -8.44
N THR A 14 -7.26 5.73 -8.56
CA THR A 14 -6.58 4.86 -9.55
C THR A 14 -6.35 3.43 -9.05
N CYS A 15 -6.54 3.18 -7.76
CA CYS A 15 -6.35 1.87 -7.15
C CYS A 15 -7.56 0.96 -7.33
N HIS A 16 -7.35 -0.34 -7.15
CA HIS A 16 -8.42 -1.33 -7.11
C HIS A 16 -9.45 -1.01 -6.01
N ASN A 17 -10.71 -1.34 -6.25
CA ASN A 17 -11.82 -0.95 -5.37
C ASN A 17 -11.63 -1.41 -3.91
N ASP A 18 -11.04 -2.59 -3.67
CA ASP A 18 -10.73 -3.05 -2.32
C ASP A 18 -9.77 -2.11 -1.56
N LEU A 19 -8.77 -1.52 -2.24
CA LEU A 19 -7.90 -0.52 -1.64
C LEU A 19 -8.67 0.78 -1.37
N VAL A 20 -9.56 1.19 -2.29
CA VAL A 20 -10.44 2.35 -2.09
C VAL A 20 -11.32 2.17 -0.86
N VAL A 21 -11.96 1.00 -0.72
CA VAL A 21 -12.79 0.65 0.44
C VAL A 21 -11.96 0.68 1.71
N LEU A 22 -10.80 0.02 1.72
CA LEU A 22 -9.89 -0.02 2.86
C LEU A 22 -9.49 1.37 3.33
N PHE A 23 -8.98 2.23 2.43
CA PHE A 23 -8.42 3.52 2.85
C PHE A 23 -9.49 4.56 3.17
N ARG A 24 -10.70 4.45 2.60
CA ARG A 24 -11.87 5.23 3.05
C ARG A 24 -12.33 4.83 4.45
N GLU A 25 -12.15 3.59 4.85
CA GLU A 25 -12.39 3.16 6.23
C GLU A 25 -11.24 3.59 7.15
N PHE A 26 -10.00 3.32 6.75
CA PHE A 26 -8.81 3.58 7.56
C PHE A 26 -8.65 5.05 7.93
N ILE A 27 -8.93 6.00 7.01
CA ILE A 27 -8.74 7.44 7.28
C ILE A 27 -9.55 7.91 8.50
N LYS A 28 -10.65 7.23 8.86
CA LYS A 28 -11.42 7.53 10.08
C LYS A 28 -10.62 7.30 11.37
N THR A 29 -9.54 6.53 11.32
CA THR A 29 -8.70 6.13 12.45
C THR A 29 -7.47 7.01 12.61
N MET A 30 -6.73 7.28 11.53
CA MET A 30 -5.48 8.03 11.56
C MET A 30 -5.29 8.85 10.29
N ASP A 31 -4.81 10.08 10.43
CA ASP A 31 -4.51 10.94 9.29
C ASP A 31 -3.30 10.42 8.50
N CYS A 32 -3.43 10.39 7.17
CA CYS A 32 -2.46 9.81 6.26
C CYS A 32 -2.56 10.41 4.86
N SER A 33 -1.52 10.21 4.07
CA SER A 33 -1.41 10.72 2.70
C SER A 33 -1.18 9.58 1.73
N ILE A 34 -2.02 9.50 0.69
CA ILE A 34 -1.80 8.61 -0.45
C ILE A 34 -0.66 9.20 -1.30
N ILE A 35 0.43 8.46 -1.40
CA ILE A 35 1.67 8.85 -2.09
C ILE A 35 1.60 8.44 -3.56
N CYS A 36 1.16 7.21 -3.85
CA CYS A 36 1.08 6.67 -5.20
C CYS A 36 -0.01 5.58 -5.30
N GLY A 37 -0.79 5.63 -6.38
CA GLY A 37 -1.67 4.53 -6.82
C GLY A 37 -1.10 3.93 -8.11
N THR A 38 -1.75 4.13 -9.25
CA THR A 38 -1.18 3.81 -10.56
C THR A 38 0.09 4.63 -10.83
N ARG A 39 1.11 3.97 -11.39
CA ARG A 39 2.40 4.54 -11.77
C ARG A 39 2.66 4.28 -13.25
N SER A 40 2.90 5.35 -14.01
CA SER A 40 3.21 5.28 -15.45
C SER A 40 4.54 4.57 -15.71
N GLU A 41 4.79 4.21 -16.97
CA GLU A 41 6.05 3.65 -17.42
C GLU A 41 7.25 4.55 -17.06
N GLU A 42 7.18 5.84 -17.35
CA GLU A 42 8.28 6.77 -17.07
C GLU A 42 8.55 6.88 -15.57
N ALA A 43 7.49 6.95 -14.76
CA ALA A 43 7.60 7.03 -13.32
C ALA A 43 8.13 5.72 -12.70
N GLN A 44 7.76 4.58 -13.28
CA GLN A 44 8.24 3.27 -12.83
C GLN A 44 9.73 3.08 -13.17
N GLU A 45 10.15 3.42 -14.39
CA GLU A 45 11.55 3.36 -14.78
C GLU A 45 12.39 4.37 -13.99
N GLN A 46 11.85 5.55 -13.67
CA GLN A 46 12.51 6.48 -12.76
C GLN A 46 12.67 5.88 -11.35
N ALA A 47 11.61 5.29 -10.79
CA ALA A 47 11.67 4.64 -9.48
C ALA A 47 12.69 3.48 -9.46
N TYR A 48 12.78 2.72 -10.55
CA TYR A 48 13.77 1.66 -10.70
C TYR A 48 15.20 2.22 -10.72
N ARG A 49 15.47 3.25 -11.54
CA ARG A 49 16.78 3.93 -11.59
C ARG A 49 17.20 4.53 -10.25
N GLU A 50 16.24 5.01 -9.48
CA GLU A 50 16.46 5.59 -8.14
C GLU A 50 16.54 4.53 -7.03
N ASN A 51 16.48 3.23 -7.35
CA ASN A 51 16.41 2.11 -6.39
C ASN A 51 15.21 2.19 -5.42
N ARG A 52 14.15 2.90 -5.81
CA ARG A 52 12.86 2.96 -5.10
C ARG A 52 11.89 1.86 -5.56
N SER A 53 12.26 1.12 -6.59
CA SER A 53 11.58 -0.08 -7.07
C SER A 53 12.63 -1.10 -7.51
N GLN A 54 12.33 -2.38 -7.35
CA GLN A 54 13.14 -3.49 -7.87
C GLN A 54 12.62 -4.04 -9.20
N LYS A 55 11.49 -3.51 -9.68
CA LYS A 55 10.81 -3.99 -10.90
C LYS A 55 10.85 -2.91 -11.98
N HIS A 56 11.14 -3.33 -13.21
CA HIS A 56 10.88 -2.54 -14.41
C HIS A 56 9.38 -2.49 -14.72
N TYR A 57 8.98 -1.54 -15.55
CA TYR A 57 7.66 -1.56 -16.17
C TYR A 57 7.52 -2.78 -17.10
N PRO A 58 6.35 -3.44 -17.21
CA PRO A 58 5.09 -3.22 -16.48
C PRO A 58 4.93 -4.13 -15.25
N TYR A 59 6.01 -4.63 -14.66
CA TYR A 59 5.96 -5.75 -13.71
C TYR A 59 5.59 -5.35 -12.26
N SER A 60 5.48 -4.05 -11.97
CA SER A 60 5.00 -3.55 -10.67
C SER A 60 3.48 -3.63 -10.58
N LEU A 61 2.94 -3.92 -9.39
CA LEU A 61 1.50 -3.86 -9.13
C LEU A 61 0.96 -2.42 -9.16
N HIS A 62 1.85 -1.42 -9.13
CA HIS A 62 1.51 -0.04 -9.45
C HIS A 62 1.23 0.21 -10.94
N ASN A 63 1.66 -0.66 -11.86
CA ASN A 63 1.54 -0.40 -13.30
C ASN A 63 0.19 -0.83 -13.88
N GLY A 64 -0.67 -1.47 -13.07
CA GLY A 64 -2.00 -1.88 -13.51
C GLY A 64 -3.02 -0.73 -13.53
N GLU A 65 -4.05 -0.92 -14.34
CA GLU A 65 -5.29 -0.13 -14.32
C GLU A 65 -6.48 -1.10 -14.13
N PRO A 66 -7.05 -1.19 -12.91
CA PRO A 66 -6.69 -0.44 -11.72
C PRO A 66 -5.37 -0.92 -11.09
N SER A 67 -4.74 -0.06 -10.28
CA SER A 67 -3.52 -0.46 -9.56
C SER A 67 -3.85 -1.44 -8.42
N MET A 68 -3.09 -2.53 -8.37
CA MET A 68 -3.20 -3.56 -7.32
C MET A 68 -2.33 -3.24 -6.10
N ALA A 69 -1.66 -2.10 -6.09
CA ALA A 69 -0.84 -1.63 -4.97
C ALA A 69 -1.08 -0.14 -4.67
N VAL A 70 -0.64 0.29 -3.50
CA VAL A 70 -0.71 1.68 -3.07
C VAL A 70 0.42 1.99 -2.11
N ASP A 71 1.02 3.16 -2.29
CA ASP A 71 1.98 3.73 -1.37
C ASP A 71 1.28 4.79 -0.53
N ILE A 72 1.35 4.66 0.80
CA ILE A 72 0.66 5.52 1.77
C ILE A 72 1.53 5.75 3.00
N ALA A 73 1.45 6.94 3.62
CA ALA A 73 2.22 7.28 4.81
C ALA A 73 1.37 8.00 5.87
N PRO A 74 1.63 7.79 7.17
CA PRO A 74 0.94 8.51 8.24
C PRO A 74 1.36 9.98 8.27
N TYR A 75 0.43 10.89 8.59
CA TYR A 75 0.69 12.33 8.64
C TYR A 75 0.93 12.85 10.06
N PRO A 76 2.04 13.58 10.37
CA PRO A 76 3.03 14.11 9.45
C PRO A 76 3.97 13.05 8.88
N ILE A 77 4.32 13.14 7.59
CA ILE A 77 5.15 12.14 6.92
C ILE A 77 6.56 12.18 7.50
N ASN A 78 7.00 11.06 8.08
CA ASN A 78 8.37 10.84 8.54
C ASN A 78 8.73 9.35 8.40
N PHE A 79 9.41 8.99 7.31
CA PHE A 79 9.82 7.61 7.00
C PHE A 79 10.87 7.04 7.98
N ASP A 80 11.56 7.89 8.74
CA ASP A 80 12.53 7.45 9.76
C ASP A 80 11.84 7.03 11.06
N ASN A 81 10.56 7.37 11.25
CA ASN A 81 9.80 6.97 12.43
C ASN A 81 9.26 5.54 12.29
N ARG A 82 10.15 4.57 12.51
CA ARG A 82 9.84 3.14 12.39
C ARG A 82 8.68 2.69 13.28
N GLU A 83 8.64 3.11 14.54
CA GLU A 83 7.58 2.73 15.48
C GLU A 83 6.21 3.17 14.98
N ARG A 84 6.13 4.38 14.45
CA ARG A 84 4.90 4.91 13.88
C ARG A 84 4.44 4.10 12.68
N PHE A 85 5.35 3.72 11.79
CA PHE A 85 5.03 2.86 10.65
C PHE A 85 4.59 1.46 11.07
N LEU A 86 5.13 0.92 12.17
CA LEU A 86 4.68 -0.35 12.73
C LEU A 86 3.22 -0.28 13.19
N ILE A 87 2.87 0.74 13.98
CA ILE A 87 1.49 0.95 14.45
C ILE A 87 0.56 1.20 13.26
N PHE A 88 0.98 2.04 12.32
CA PHE A 88 0.23 2.39 11.12
C PHE A 88 -0.08 1.15 10.28
N GLY A 89 0.94 0.38 9.91
CA GLY A 89 0.78 -0.82 9.10
C GLY A 89 -0.02 -1.91 9.80
N ALA A 90 0.23 -2.17 11.09
CA ALA A 90 -0.56 -3.12 11.86
C ALA A 90 -2.05 -2.75 11.92
N THR A 91 -2.35 -1.45 12.06
CA THR A 91 -3.73 -0.95 12.07
C THR A 91 -4.40 -1.14 10.70
N ILE A 92 -3.69 -0.84 9.60
CA ILE A 92 -4.20 -1.07 8.24
C ILE A 92 -4.49 -2.57 8.03
N MET A 93 -3.55 -3.44 8.41
CA MET A 93 -3.71 -4.89 8.25
C MET A 93 -4.88 -5.43 9.06
N GLN A 94 -5.10 -4.92 10.27
CA GLN A 94 -6.25 -5.30 11.10
C GLN A 94 -7.59 -4.89 10.45
N ILE A 95 -7.70 -3.66 9.94
CA ILE A 95 -8.91 -3.19 9.25
C ILE A 95 -9.14 -3.97 7.95
N ALA A 96 -8.09 -4.19 7.16
CA ALA A 96 -8.17 -4.99 5.93
C ALA A 96 -8.67 -6.41 6.19
N ARG A 97 -8.18 -7.05 7.26
CA ARG A 97 -8.66 -8.37 7.69
C ARG A 97 -10.15 -8.35 8.04
N GLN A 98 -10.61 -7.37 8.81
CA GLN A 98 -12.03 -7.24 9.16
C GLN A 98 -12.92 -7.04 7.93
N LEU A 99 -12.50 -6.17 7.01
CA LEU A 99 -13.23 -5.92 5.76
C LEU A 99 -13.29 -7.17 4.88
N TYR A 100 -12.19 -7.92 4.78
CA TYR A 100 -12.16 -9.21 4.08
C TYR A 100 -13.09 -10.25 4.74
N GLU A 101 -13.00 -10.44 6.06
CA GLU A 101 -13.84 -11.40 6.80
C GLU A 101 -15.34 -11.05 6.74
N SER A 102 -15.68 -9.76 6.62
CA SER A 102 -17.06 -9.28 6.43
C SER A 102 -17.58 -9.38 5.00
N GLY A 103 -16.71 -9.68 4.01
CA GLY A 103 -17.06 -9.69 2.59
C GLY A 103 -17.10 -8.31 1.92
N MET A 104 -16.66 -7.25 2.60
CA MET A 104 -16.55 -5.89 2.06
C MET A 104 -15.33 -5.72 1.13
N MET A 105 -14.30 -6.54 1.31
CA MET A 105 -13.19 -6.73 0.38
C MET A 105 -13.19 -8.18 -0.10
N SER A 106 -12.85 -8.40 -1.38
CA SER A 106 -12.75 -9.75 -1.95
C SER A 106 -11.35 -10.33 -1.86
N HIS A 107 -10.33 -9.50 -1.60
CA HIS A 107 -8.95 -9.94 -1.55
C HIS A 107 -8.28 -9.69 -0.20
N ARG A 108 -7.25 -10.50 0.07
CA ARG A 108 -6.33 -10.27 1.20
C ARG A 108 -5.31 -9.20 0.84
N LEU A 109 -4.78 -8.54 1.87
CA LEU A 109 -3.75 -7.52 1.74
C LEU A 109 -2.39 -8.06 2.19
N ARG A 110 -1.33 -7.65 1.50
CA ARG A 110 0.07 -7.79 1.93
C ARG A 110 0.64 -6.41 2.24
N TRP A 111 1.49 -6.35 3.25
CA TRP A 111 2.20 -5.13 3.64
C TRP A 111 3.72 -5.28 3.47
N GLY A 112 4.36 -4.32 2.81
CA GLY A 112 5.80 -4.28 2.59
C GLY A 112 6.64 -4.03 3.85
N GLY A 113 6.03 -3.57 4.93
CA GLY A 113 6.68 -3.44 6.24
C GLY A 113 6.66 -4.72 7.08
N ASP A 114 5.97 -5.77 6.63
CA ASP A 114 5.92 -7.04 7.36
C ASP A 114 7.18 -7.89 7.11
N PHE A 115 7.96 -8.05 8.18
CA PHE A 115 9.16 -8.89 8.22
C PHE A 115 8.84 -10.39 8.22
N LYS A 116 7.61 -10.78 8.62
CA LYS A 116 7.20 -12.17 8.81
C LYS A 116 6.01 -12.49 7.92
N ASP A 117 6.23 -12.42 6.62
CA ASP A 117 5.35 -13.14 5.73
C ASP A 117 5.62 -14.64 5.98
N GLU A 118 4.72 -15.36 6.66
CA GLU A 118 4.87 -16.81 6.92
C GLU A 118 4.85 -17.62 5.60
N LEU A 119 4.52 -16.97 4.47
CA LEU A 119 4.58 -17.49 3.12
C LEU A 119 5.89 -17.16 2.38
N LYS A 120 6.82 -16.42 3.00
CA LYS A 120 8.13 -16.16 2.38
C LYS A 120 9.03 -17.39 2.49
N ASP A 121 9.62 -17.74 1.35
CA ASP A 121 10.82 -18.56 1.32
C ASP A 121 11.89 -17.90 2.19
N LYS A 122 12.57 -18.67 3.04
CA LYS A 122 13.47 -18.17 4.09
C LYS A 122 14.66 -17.35 3.57
N ASP A 123 14.89 -17.36 2.26
CA ASP A 123 16.01 -16.72 1.57
C ASP A 123 15.66 -15.35 0.95
N VAL A 124 14.40 -14.90 1.00
CA VAL A 124 14.03 -13.56 0.52
C VAL A 124 14.31 -12.53 1.61
N LYS A 125 15.32 -11.67 1.41
CA LYS A 125 15.54 -10.50 2.27
C LYS A 125 14.25 -9.67 2.32
N ALA A 126 13.63 -9.59 3.49
CA ALA A 126 12.54 -8.65 3.72
C ALA A 126 13.07 -7.23 3.49
N SER A 127 12.63 -6.59 2.40
CA SER A 127 12.90 -5.18 2.16
C SER A 127 11.90 -4.37 2.99
N TRP A 128 12.41 -3.48 3.84
CA TRP A 128 11.59 -2.59 4.65
C TRP A 128 10.95 -1.54 3.73
N ASP A 129 9.70 -1.79 3.34
CA ASP A 129 8.90 -0.86 2.54
C ASP A 129 7.56 -0.59 3.24
N PRO A 130 7.60 0.17 4.36
CA PRO A 130 6.48 0.24 5.28
C PRO A 130 5.31 1.09 4.77
N GLY A 131 5.51 1.85 3.69
CA GLY A 131 4.44 2.60 3.04
C GLY A 131 3.69 1.80 1.99
N HIS A 132 4.21 0.64 1.58
CA HIS A 132 3.69 -0.12 0.46
C HIS A 132 2.71 -1.22 0.87
N PHE A 133 1.55 -1.24 0.23
CA PHE A 133 0.53 -2.28 0.41
C PHE A 133 0.05 -2.79 -0.94
N GLU A 134 -0.23 -4.09 -1.03
CA GLU A 134 -0.71 -4.71 -2.26
C GLU A 134 -1.79 -5.76 -2.02
N ILE A 135 -2.68 -5.90 -2.99
CA ILE A 135 -3.68 -6.96 -3.03
C ILE A 135 -3.00 -8.28 -3.40
N LEU A 136 -3.32 -9.34 -2.67
CA LEU A 136 -2.99 -10.70 -3.04
C LEU A 136 -4.05 -11.25 -4.00
N SER A 137 -3.68 -11.46 -5.26
CA SER A 137 -4.52 -12.16 -6.22
C SER A 137 -4.79 -13.59 -5.74
N LEU A 138 -6.06 -14.00 -5.75
CA LEU A 138 -6.40 -15.41 -5.57
C LEU A 138 -6.05 -16.14 -6.87
N ASN A 139 -5.16 -17.14 -6.78
CA ASN A 139 -4.89 -18.07 -7.87
C ASN A 139 -6.05 -19.06 -8.04
#